data_AF-A0A5A7U7P8-F1
#
_entry.id   AF-A0A5A7U7P8-F1
#
_cell.length_a   1.000
_cell.length_b   1.000
_cell.length_c   1.000
_cell.angle_alpha   90.00
_cell.angle_beta   90.00
_cell.angle_gamma   90.00
#
_symmetry.space_group_name_H-M   'P 1'
#
loop_
_entity.id
_entity.type
_entity.pdbx_description
1 polymer ?
#
loop_
_entity_poly.entity_id
_entity_poly.type
_entity_poly.pdbx_seq_one_letter_code
_entity_poly.pdbx_strand_id
1 'polypeptide(L)'
;MASLSTVVGSQPAIKVIALCGSLRQNSSNRGLIRAATEIAKESIEGLQIEYLDISPLPMLNTDLEVDGTYPPVVEAFRRKILEADSVLFASPEYNYSVTAFNGPTCRVSV
;
A
#
# COMPACT_ATOMS: atom_id res chain seq x y z
N MET A 1 21.87 -3.35 42.25
CA MET A 1 20.43 -3.11 42.04
C MET A 1 20.22 -1.66 41.65
N ALA A 2 19.97 -1.41 40.37
CA ALA A 2 19.26 -0.21 39.91
C ALA A 2 18.73 -0.59 38.52
N SER A 3 17.49 -1.06 38.49
CA SER A 3 16.74 -1.32 37.26
C SER A 3 16.38 0.05 36.67
N LEU A 4 16.96 0.37 35.51
CA LEU A 4 16.48 1.46 34.67
C LEU A 4 15.29 0.92 33.88
N SER A 5 14.09 1.26 34.35
CA SER A 5 12.87 1.11 33.58
C SER A 5 12.92 2.11 32.42
N THR A 6 13.19 1.62 31.22
CA THR A 6 12.98 2.40 30.01
C THR A 6 11.48 2.60 29.86
N VAL A 7 11.04 3.86 29.92
CA VAL A 7 9.69 4.26 29.54
C VAL A 7 9.55 3.99 28.05
N VAL A 8 9.00 2.83 27.68
CA VAL A 8 8.47 2.61 26.33
C VAL A 8 7.16 3.36 26.29
N GLY A 9 7.25 4.64 25.93
CA GLY A 9 6.07 5.40 25.52
C GLY A 9 5.46 4.67 24.33
N SER A 10 4.18 4.29 24.46
CA SER A 10 3.34 3.76 23.39
C SER A 10 3.53 4.57 22.11
N GLN A 11 4.40 4.11 21.20
CA GLN A 11 4.54 4.72 19.88
C GLN A 11 3.20 4.54 19.16
N PRO A 12 2.63 5.59 18.54
CA PRO A 12 1.42 5.44 17.75
C PRO A 12 1.70 4.45 16.63
N ALA A 13 0.75 3.53 16.40
CA ALA A 13 0.91 2.50 15.39
C ALA A 13 1.00 3.15 14.00
N ILE A 14 2.16 3.05 13.35
CA ILE A 14 2.39 3.53 11.99
C ILE A 14 1.68 2.58 11.04
N LYS A 15 0.70 3.09 10.29
CA LYS A 15 -0.07 2.34 9.30
C LYS A 15 0.55 2.50 7.92
N VAL A 16 1.06 1.41 7.38
CA VAL A 16 1.63 1.34 6.03
C VAL A 16 0.71 0.55 5.11
N ILE A 17 0.30 1.14 4.00
CA ILE A 17 -0.42 0.41 2.95
C ILE A 17 0.59 -0.14 1.93
N ALA A 18 0.58 -1.44 1.72
CA ALA A 18 1.40 -2.10 0.72
C ALA A 18 0.61 -2.36 -0.57
N LEU A 19 1.18 -1.94 -1.70
CA LEU A 19 0.60 -2.10 -3.04
C LEU A 19 1.49 -3.00 -3.89
N CYS A 20 0.88 -3.96 -4.58
CA CYS A 20 1.58 -4.84 -5.51
C CYS A 20 1.27 -4.44 -6.95
N GLY A 21 2.30 -4.09 -7.73
CA GLY A 21 2.19 -3.79 -9.16
C GLY A 21 1.93 -5.03 -10.04
N SER A 22 1.44 -6.15 -9.50
CA SER A 22 1.21 -7.36 -10.28
C SER A 22 -0.01 -8.12 -9.75
N LEU A 23 -0.95 -8.42 -10.65
CA LEU A 23 -2.19 -9.11 -10.32
C LEU A 23 -2.10 -10.64 -10.39
N ARG A 24 -1.14 -11.20 -11.14
CA ARG A 24 -0.98 -12.67 -11.32
C ARG A 24 -0.95 -13.41 -9.99
N GLN A 25 -1.65 -14.53 -9.85
CA GLN A 25 -1.81 -15.27 -8.56
C GLN A 25 -0.49 -15.60 -7.84
N ASN A 26 0.57 -15.92 -8.58
CA ASN A 26 1.90 -16.23 -8.04
C ASN A 26 2.91 -15.10 -8.26
N SER A 27 2.57 -13.87 -7.84
CA SER A 27 3.49 -12.73 -7.93
C SER A 27 4.55 -12.77 -6.83
N SER A 28 5.83 -12.82 -7.21
CA SER A 28 6.95 -12.68 -6.27
C SER A 28 6.89 -11.37 -5.47
N ASN A 29 6.39 -10.28 -6.05
CA ASN A 29 6.20 -9.01 -5.35
C ASN A 29 5.19 -9.11 -4.21
N ARG A 30 4.13 -9.92 -4.36
CA ARG A 30 3.24 -10.23 -3.22
C ARG A 30 3.93 -11.08 -2.17
N GLY A 31 4.83 -11.98 -2.59
CA GLY A 31 5.72 -12.70 -1.68
C GLY A 31 6.60 -11.75 -0.87
N LEU A 32 7.19 -10.74 -1.50
CA LEU A 32 8.01 -9.73 -0.83
C LEU A 32 7.19 -8.90 0.19
N ILE A 33 5.98 -8.47 -0.18
CA ILE A 33 5.09 -7.76 0.76
C ILE A 33 4.77 -8.64 1.98
N ARG A 34 4.48 -9.93 1.76
CA ARG A 34 4.24 -10.89 2.86
C ARG A 34 5.46 -11.00 3.77
N ALA A 35 6.65 -11.20 3.19
CA ALA A 35 7.88 -11.28 3.96
C ALA A 35 8.16 -9.99 4.76
N ALA A 36 7.99 -8.82 4.14
CA ALA A 36 8.15 -7.53 4.80
C ALA A 36 7.15 -7.34 5.95
N THR A 37 5.91 -7.81 5.77
CA THR A 37 4.87 -7.74 6.80
C THR A 37 5.22 -8.61 8.01
N GLU A 38 5.75 -9.81 7.80
CA GLU A 38 6.16 -10.68 8.91
C GLU A 38 7.39 -10.12 9.65
N ILE A 39 8.41 -9.65 8.91
CA ILE A 39 9.59 -9.02 9.52
C ILE A 39 9.18 -7.76 10.32
N ALA A 40 8.27 -6.95 9.79
CA ALA A 40 7.78 -5.74 10.48
C ALA A 40 7.13 -6.09 11.83
N LYS A 41 6.26 -7.12 11.86
CA LYS A 41 5.60 -7.56 13.10
C LYS A 41 6.59 -8.05 14.15
N GLU A 42 7.66 -8.72 13.74
CA GLU A 42 8.64 -9.31 14.66
C GLU A 42 9.71 -8.31 15.12
N SER A 43 10.09 -7.37 14.25
CA SER A 43 11.29 -6.54 14.45
C SER A 43 10.99 -5.08 14.79
N ILE A 44 9.77 -4.59 14.53
CA ILE A 44 9.41 -3.18 14.67
C ILE A 44 8.08 -3.05 15.41
N GLU A 45 8.17 -2.76 16.72
CA GLU A 45 6.98 -2.46 17.51
C GLU A 45 6.24 -1.23 16.96
N GLY A 46 4.92 -1.35 16.84
CA GLY A 46 4.07 -0.25 16.34
C GLY A 46 4.01 -0.11 14.82
N LEU A 47 4.69 -0.94 14.02
CA LEU A 47 4.54 -0.90 12.55
C LEU A 47 3.48 -1.90 12.07
N GLN A 48 2.47 -1.42 11.36
CA GLN A 48 1.43 -2.25 10.76
C GLN A 48 1.44 -2.10 9.25
N ILE A 49 1.73 -3.20 8.55
CA ILE A 49 1.69 -3.25 7.08
C ILE A 49 0.41 -3.98 6.66
N GLU A 50 -0.46 -3.30 5.92
CA GLU A 50 -1.68 -3.86 5.32
C GLU A 50 -1.51 -3.95 3.80
N TYR A 51 -1.65 -5.16 3.24
CA TYR A 51 -1.73 -5.32 1.80
C TYR A 51 -3.10 -4.88 1.28
N LEU A 52 -3.12 -3.91 0.36
CA LEU A 52 -4.34 -3.45 -0.29
C LEU A 52 -4.43 -4.03 -1.70
N ASP A 53 -5.48 -4.82 -1.95
CA ASP A 53 -5.74 -5.38 -3.26
C ASP A 53 -6.25 -4.31 -4.23
N ILE A 54 -5.56 -4.17 -5.35
CA ILE A 54 -5.87 -3.22 -6.42
C ILE A 54 -6.62 -3.87 -7.59
N SER A 55 -6.83 -5.19 -7.57
CA SER A 55 -7.57 -5.92 -8.60
C SER A 55 -8.99 -5.38 -8.88
N PRO A 56 -9.72 -4.82 -7.89
CA PRO A 56 -11.06 -4.29 -8.13
C PRO A 56 -11.07 -2.88 -8.76
N LEU A 57 -9.92 -2.21 -8.88
CA LEU A 57 -9.87 -0.84 -9.39
C LEU A 57 -10.13 -0.82 -10.90
N PRO A 58 -11.03 0.08 -11.37
CA PRO A 58 -11.28 0.24 -12.79
C PRO A 58 -10.06 0.88 -13.47
N MET A 59 -10.05 0.77 -14.80
CA MET A 59 -9.20 1.60 -15.65
C MET A 59 -9.41 3.07 -15.32
N LEU A 60 -8.33 3.87 -15.39
CA LEU A 60 -8.48 5.32 -15.33
C LEU A 60 -9.42 5.76 -16.47
N ASN A 61 -10.54 6.35 -16.07
CA ASN A 61 -11.52 6.92 -16.98
C ASN A 61 -12.01 8.23 -16.38
N THR A 62 -11.62 9.34 -16.99
CA THR A 62 -11.97 10.69 -16.55
C THR A 62 -13.46 10.99 -16.68
N ASP A 63 -14.20 10.24 -17.52
CA ASP A 63 -15.65 10.40 -17.65
C ASP A 63 -16.40 9.89 -16.42
N LEU A 64 -15.75 9.06 -15.60
CA LEU A 64 -16.29 8.58 -14.33
C LEU A 64 -16.06 9.55 -13.17
N GLU A 65 -15.30 10.62 -13.40
CA GLU A 65 -15.09 11.70 -12.43
C GLU A 65 -16.18 12.75 -12.61
N VAL A 66 -17.20 12.69 -11.75
CA VAL A 66 -18.33 13.63 -11.78
C VAL A 66 -18.30 14.45 -10.50
N ASP A 67 -18.23 15.77 -10.63
CA ASP A 67 -18.24 16.71 -9.50
C ASP A 67 -17.18 16.42 -8.41
N GLY A 68 -16.03 15.89 -8.82
CA GLY A 68 -14.93 15.52 -7.90
C GLY A 68 -15.17 14.24 -7.11
N THR A 69 -16.16 13.43 -7.50
CA THR A 69 -16.43 12.11 -6.94
C THR A 69 -15.98 11.00 -7.88
N TYR A 70 -15.50 9.91 -7.30
CA TYR A 70 -15.03 8.74 -8.03
C TYR A 70 -15.97 7.53 -7.81
N PRO A 71 -15.87 6.46 -8.63
CA PRO A 71 -16.59 5.22 -8.37
C PRO A 71 -16.35 4.70 -6.94
N PRO A 72 -17.34 4.05 -6.29
CA PRO A 72 -17.24 3.66 -4.87
C PRO A 72 -16.00 2.85 -4.50
N VAL A 73 -15.52 2.01 -5.41
CA VAL A 73 -14.30 1.21 -5.23
C VAL A 73 -13.03 2.06 -5.20
N VAL A 74 -13.00 3.12 -6.02
CA VAL A 74 -11.90 4.09 -6.07
C VAL A 74 -11.93 4.96 -4.82
N GLU A 75 -13.11 5.40 -4.37
CA GLU A 75 -13.24 6.14 -3.10
C GLU A 75 -12.80 5.32 -1.88
N ALA A 76 -13.19 4.05 -1.82
CA ALA A 76 -12.75 3.15 -0.76
C ALA A 76 -11.22 2.97 -0.75
N PHE A 77 -10.61 2.86 -1.93
CA PHE A 77 -9.17 2.82 -2.09
C PHE A 77 -8.49 4.12 -1.67
N ARG A 78 -8.97 5.27 -2.16
CA ARG A 78 -8.47 6.61 -1.81
C ARG A 78 -8.50 6.84 -0.31
N ARG A 79 -9.62 6.54 0.35
CA ARG A 79 -9.75 6.64 1.80
C ARG A 79 -8.70 5.81 2.54
N LYS A 80 -8.47 4.56 2.12
CA LYS A 80 -7.45 3.72 2.76
C LYS A 80 -6.04 4.28 2.62
N ILE A 81 -5.71 4.90 1.49
CA ILE A 81 -4.41 5.55 1.30
C ILE A 81 -4.31 6.83 2.13
N LEU A 82 -5.37 7.63 2.21
CA LEU A 82 -5.39 8.86 3.01
C LEU A 82 -5.32 8.60 4.53
N GLU A 83 -5.84 7.46 4.99
CA GLU A 83 -5.72 6.99 6.37
C GLU A 83 -4.35 6.39 6.70
N ALA A 84 -3.48 6.18 5.71
CA ALA A 84 -2.17 5.58 5.90
C ALA A 84 -1.11 6.65 6.16
N ASP A 85 -0.17 6.36 7.04
CA ASP A 85 0.99 7.21 7.28
C ASP A 85 2.03 7.08 6.17
N SER A 86 2.05 5.94 5.47
CA SER A 86 3.03 5.63 4.43
C SER A 86 2.52 4.58 3.45
N VAL A 87 3.13 4.53 2.26
CA VAL A 87 2.79 3.56 1.21
C VAL A 87 4.05 2.79 0.80
N LEU A 88 3.96 1.46 0.80
CA LEU A 88 4.99 0.55 0.34
C LEU A 88 4.65 0.01 -1.06
N PHE A 89 5.47 0.32 -2.06
CA PHE A 89 5.28 -0.18 -3.42
C PHE A 89 6.17 -1.38 -3.70
N ALA A 90 5.56 -2.52 -4.06
CA ALA A 90 6.26 -3.67 -4.64
C ALA A 90 5.82 -3.84 -6.10
N SER A 91 6.53 -3.20 -7.02
CA SER A 91 6.28 -3.31 -8.46
C SER A 91 7.34 -4.17 -9.12
N PRO A 92 6.98 -5.11 -10.01
CA PRO A 92 7.94 -5.63 -10.96
C PRO A 92 8.39 -4.51 -11.93
N GLU A 93 9.49 -4.75 -12.62
CA GLU A 93 9.89 -3.98 -13.78
C GLU A 93 9.28 -4.63 -15.03
N TYR A 94 8.58 -3.83 -15.84
CA TYR A 94 8.08 -4.25 -17.15
C TYR A 94 8.58 -3.28 -18.22
N ASN A 95 9.28 -3.80 -19.22
CA ASN A 95 9.81 -3.02 -20.36
C ASN A 95 10.66 -1.79 -19.92
N TYR A 96 11.55 -1.97 -18.96
CA TYR A 96 12.39 -0.89 -18.38
C TYR A 96 11.60 0.24 -17.72
N SER A 97 10.37 -0.04 -17.27
CA SER A 97 9.52 0.93 -16.60
C SER A 97 8.76 0.30 -15.43
N VAL A 98 8.08 1.15 -14.67
CA VAL A 98 7.13 0.73 -13.64
C VAL A 98 5.97 -0.01 -14.28
N THR A 99 5.30 -0.86 -13.51
CA THR A 99 4.14 -1.57 -14.05
C THR A 99 3.05 -0.58 -14.39
N ALA A 100 2.74 -0.48 -15.68
CA ALA A 100 1.50 0.10 -16.13
C ALA A 100 0.38 -0.83 -15.67
N PHE A 101 -0.27 -0.49 -14.56
CA PHE A 101 -1.64 -0.94 -14.36
C PHE A 101 -2.52 -0.09 -15.28
N ASN A 102 -2.43 -0.42 -16.57
CA ASN A 102 -3.16 0.10 -17.72
C ASN A 102 -2.92 1.58 -18.12
N GLY A 103 -1.78 1.84 -18.78
CA GLY A 103 -1.51 3.10 -19.50
C GLY A 103 -0.12 3.68 -19.21
N PRO A 104 0.42 4.56 -20.07
CA PRO A 104 1.83 4.98 -20.06
C PRO A 104 2.22 5.88 -18.88
N THR A 105 1.34 6.14 -17.92
CA THR A 105 1.67 6.92 -16.72
C THR A 105 0.70 6.55 -15.59
N CYS A 106 1.11 5.67 -14.68
CA CYS A 106 0.39 5.45 -13.42
C CYS A 106 0.51 6.72 -12.56
N ARG A 107 -0.42 7.65 -12.75
CA ARG A 107 -0.59 8.79 -11.84
C ARG A 107 -1.54 8.35 -10.72
N VAL A 108 -0.99 7.93 -9.59
CA VAL A 108 -1.76 7.77 -8.36
C VAL A 108 -2.04 9.17 -7.83
N SER A 109 -3.14 9.77 -8.29
CA SER A 109 -3.63 11.03 -7.73
C SER A 109 -4.41 10.66 -6.47
N VAL A 110 -3.74 10.69 -5.32
CA VAL A 110 -4.39 10.71 -4.00
C VAL A 110 -4.94 12.09 -3.74
#